data_AF-J4VVK9-F1
#
_entry.id   AF-J4VVK9-F1
#
_cell.length_a   1.000
_cell.length_b   1.000
_cell.length_c   1.000
_cell.angle_alpha   90.00
_cell.angle_beta   90.00
_cell.angle_gamma   90.00
#
_symmetry.space_group_name_H-M   'P 1'
#
loop_
_entity.id
_entity.type
_entity.pdbx_description
1 polymer ?
#
loop_
_entity_poly.entity_id
_entity_poly.type
_entity_poly.pdbx_seq_one_letter_code
_entity_poly.pdbx_strand_id
1 'polypeptide(L)'
;MSDDDNLSIYDEIEIEDMTFDDALQTYFYPCPCGDRFQIALDDLRDEQDVAVCPSCSLMIRVIFDLDDLPQPPPPGPGNPIPIAA
;
A
#
# COMPACT_ATOMS: atom_id res chain seq x y z
N MET A 1 6.79 -23.08 -27.04
CA MET A 1 5.99 -22.75 -25.86
C MET A 1 6.85 -21.79 -25.08
N SER A 2 6.72 -20.51 -25.43
CA SER A 2 7.50 -19.41 -24.86
C SER A 2 6.44 -18.45 -24.33
N ASP A 3 5.97 -18.78 -23.14
CA ASP A 3 5.06 -17.95 -22.35
C ASP A 3 5.91 -16.86 -21.67
N ASP A 4 6.46 -15.98 -22.52
CA ASP A 4 7.22 -14.76 -22.19
C ASP A 4 6.31 -13.57 -22.52
N ASP A 5 5.16 -13.45 -21.84
CA ASP A 5 4.31 -12.23 -21.83
C ASP A 5 3.18 -12.33 -20.79
N ASN A 6 3.49 -12.67 -19.53
CA ASN A 6 2.53 -12.46 -18.44
C ASN A 6 3.23 -11.73 -17.30
N LEU A 7 3.20 -10.40 -17.43
CA LEU A 7 3.22 -9.38 -16.38
C LEU A 7 3.57 -9.95 -15.00
N SER A 8 4.71 -9.51 -14.43
CA SER A 8 5.36 -10.01 -13.21
C SER A 8 4.54 -10.03 -11.90
N ILE A 9 3.23 -9.85 -11.99
CA ILE A 9 2.22 -9.92 -10.95
C ILE A 9 1.76 -11.37 -10.79
N TYR A 10 1.98 -11.93 -9.62
CA TYR A 10 1.65 -13.30 -9.27
C TYR A 10 0.18 -13.47 -8.92
N ASP A 11 -0.40 -12.51 -8.20
CA ASP A 11 -1.80 -12.51 -7.77
C ASP A 11 -2.24 -11.09 -7.38
N GLU A 12 -3.55 -10.89 -7.20
CA GLU A 12 -4.16 -9.63 -6.78
C GLU A 12 -4.77 -9.83 -5.39
N ILE A 13 -4.22 -9.12 -4.41
CA ILE A 13 -4.55 -9.28 -2.99
C ILE A 13 -5.17 -7.98 -2.48
N GLU A 14 -6.27 -8.08 -1.74
CA GLU A 14 -6.90 -6.91 -1.14
C GLU A 14 -6.10 -6.42 0.07
N ILE A 15 -6.02 -5.10 0.24
CA ILE A 15 -5.27 -4.47 1.33
C ILE A 15 -5.77 -4.88 2.73
N GLU A 16 -7.03 -5.31 2.83
CA GLU A 16 -7.65 -5.83 4.05
C GLU A 16 -7.08 -7.19 4.52
N ASP A 17 -6.51 -7.99 3.60
CA ASP A 17 -5.85 -9.26 3.93
C ASP A 17 -4.39 -9.05 4.34
N MET A 18 -3.87 -7.81 4.18
CA MET A 18 -2.52 -7.44 4.57
C MET A 18 -2.45 -6.95 6.01
N THR A 19 -1.29 -7.18 6.63
CA THR A 19 -0.99 -6.63 7.95
C THR A 19 -0.39 -5.23 7.80
N PHE A 20 -1.14 -4.20 8.19
CA PHE A 20 -0.65 -2.83 8.24
C PHE A 20 0.18 -2.57 9.52
N ASP A 21 1.38 -2.01 9.35
CA ASP A 21 2.21 -1.50 10.43
C ASP A 21 2.17 0.04 10.45
N ASP A 22 1.59 0.64 11.49
CA ASP A 22 1.45 2.09 11.60
C ASP A 22 2.77 2.82 11.90
N ALA A 23 3.71 2.14 12.56
CA ALA A 23 5.00 2.70 12.92
C ALA A 23 5.92 2.86 11.70
N LEU A 24 5.84 1.92 10.76
CA LEU A 24 6.60 1.89 9.51
C LEU A 24 5.78 2.37 8.31
N GLN A 25 4.48 2.58 8.48
CA GLN A 25 3.52 2.87 7.40
C GLN A 25 3.69 1.90 6.22
N THR A 26 3.78 0.61 6.51
CA THR A 26 4.10 -0.45 5.53
C THR A 26 3.14 -1.62 5.73
N TYR A 27 2.61 -2.14 4.62
CA TYR A 27 1.78 -3.35 4.62
C TYR A 27 2.64 -4.58 4.38
N PHE A 28 2.35 -5.64 5.13
CA PHE A 28 3.05 -6.91 5.07
C PHE A 28 2.09 -8.04 4.73
N TYR A 29 2.52 -8.95 3.85
CA TYR A 29 1.72 -10.10 3.45
C TYR A 29 2.55 -11.40 3.45
N PRO A 30 2.08 -12.51 4.05
CA PRO A 30 2.81 -13.77 4.04
C PRO A 30 2.94 -14.33 2.62
N CYS A 31 4.17 -14.45 2.12
CA CYS A 31 4.45 -15.00 0.81
C CYS A 31 4.57 -16.54 0.88
N PRO A 32 4.00 -17.30 -0.08
CA PRO A 32 4.07 -18.77 -0.08
C PRO A 32 5.49 -19.34 -0.16
N CYS A 33 6.49 -18.52 -0.49
CA CYS A 33 7.88 -18.94 -0.51
C CYS A 33 8.58 -18.94 0.87
N GLY A 34 7.90 -18.47 1.93
CA GLY A 34 8.42 -18.47 3.30
C GLY A 34 8.89 -17.11 3.82
N ASP A 35 8.86 -16.08 2.96
CA ASP A 35 9.11 -14.68 3.32
C ASP A 35 7.80 -13.87 3.35
N ARG A 36 7.89 -12.54 3.40
CA ARG A 36 6.74 -11.64 3.36
C ARG A 36 6.92 -10.56 2.29
N PHE A 37 5.85 -10.28 1.56
CA PHE A 37 5.77 -9.07 0.74
C PHE A 37 5.70 -7.86 1.66
N GLN A 38 6.23 -6.74 1.16
CA GLN A 38 6.24 -5.47 1.85
C GLN A 38 6.00 -4.35 0.85
N ILE A 39 5.10 -3.42 1.20
CA ILE A 39 4.77 -2.26 0.38
C ILE A 39 4.51 -1.05 1.28
N ALA A 40 5.07 0.10 0.91
CA ALA A 40 4.89 1.32 1.69
C ALA A 40 3.52 1.96 1.40
N LEU A 41 2.89 2.52 2.42
CA LEU A 41 1.65 3.29 2.28
C LEU A 41 1.82 4.49 1.35
N ASP A 42 3.00 5.12 1.37
CA ASP A 42 3.31 6.24 0.48
C ASP A 42 3.29 5.84 -1.00
N ASP A 43 3.74 4.61 -1.28
CA ASP A 43 3.75 4.02 -2.62
C ASP A 43 2.33 3.74 -3.10
N LEU A 44 1.50 3.17 -2.22
CA LEU A 44 0.05 3.01 -2.47
C LEU A 44 -0.61 4.37 -2.73
N ARG A 45 -0.22 5.44 -2.03
CA ARG A 45 -0.76 6.79 -2.29
C ARG A 45 -0.36 7.36 -3.64
N ASP A 46 0.76 6.94 -4.21
CA ASP A 46 1.23 7.35 -5.55
C ASP A 46 0.65 6.45 -6.67
N GLU A 47 -0.42 5.71 -6.38
CA GLU A 47 -1.03 4.74 -7.32
C GLU A 47 -0.09 3.58 -7.67
N GLN A 48 0.86 3.28 -6.79
CA GLN A 48 1.78 2.16 -6.93
C GLN A 48 1.34 1.02 -6.00
N ASP A 49 0.50 0.14 -6.55
CA ASP A 49 -0.06 -1.05 -5.90
C ASP A 49 0.85 -2.30 -5.98
N VAL A 50 2.16 -2.15 -6.21
CA VAL A 50 3.02 -3.30 -6.52
C VAL A 50 3.86 -3.72 -5.32
N ALA A 51 3.41 -4.74 -4.58
CA ALA A 51 4.18 -5.26 -3.45
C ALA A 51 5.23 -6.28 -3.93
N VAL A 52 6.47 -6.11 -3.48
CA VAL A 52 7.61 -6.92 -3.93
C VAL A 52 8.12 -7.80 -2.78
N CYS A 53 8.39 -9.07 -3.08
CA CYS A 53 9.04 -9.98 -2.13
C CYS A 53 10.56 -10.02 -2.37
N PRO A 54 11.40 -9.74 -1.36
CA PRO A 54 12.86 -9.69 -1.52
C PRO A 54 13.49 -11.07 -1.81
N SER A 55 12.82 -12.16 -1.42
CA SER A 55 13.36 -13.52 -1.59
C SER A 55 12.96 -14.17 -2.91
N CYS A 56 11.81 -13.77 -3.46
CA CYS A 56 11.17 -14.51 -4.55
C CYS A 56 11.08 -13.69 -5.83
N SER A 57 11.42 -12.39 -5.78
CA SER A 57 11.28 -11.44 -6.90
C SER A 57 9.88 -11.40 -7.52
N LEU A 58 8.92 -12.05 -6.87
CA LEU A 58 7.51 -12.01 -7.20
C LEU A 58 7.01 -10.63 -6.84
N MET A 59 6.13 -10.13 -7.69
CA MET A 59 5.35 -8.94 -7.42
C MET A 59 3.90 -9.38 -7.30
N ILE A 60 3.13 -8.74 -6.44
CA ILE A 60 1.68 -8.92 -6.33
C ILE A 60 1.02 -7.57 -6.45
N ARG A 61 -0.23 -7.55 -6.92
CA ARG A 61 -1.01 -6.34 -7.01
C ARG A 61 -1.84 -6.17 -5.76
N VAL A 62 -1.77 -5.00 -5.14
CA VAL A 62 -2.55 -4.69 -3.94
C VAL A 62 -3.77 -3.90 -4.35
N ILE A 63 -4.95 -4.47 -4.17
CA ILE A 63 -6.21 -3.76 -4.41
C ILE A 63 -6.53 -2.94 -3.17
N PHE A 64 -6.53 -1.62 -3.31
CA PHE A 64 -6.84 -0.68 -2.25
C PHE A 64 -7.73 0.44 -2.78
N ASP A 65 -8.47 1.08 -1.87
CA ASP A 65 -9.22 2.30 -2.17
C ASP A 65 -8.59 3.47 -1.40
N LEU A 66 -8.55 4.66 -2.01
CA LEU A 66 -7.97 5.84 -1.39
C LEU A 66 -8.68 6.24 -0.10
N ASP A 67 -9.94 5.84 0.06
CA ASP A 67 -10.73 6.08 1.28
C ASP A 67 -10.35 5.14 2.44
N ASP A 68 -9.79 3.96 2.14
CA ASP A 68 -9.37 2.96 3.13
C ASP A 68 -8.00 3.30 3.76
N LEU A 69 -7.18 4.04 3.02
CA LEU A 69 -5.88 4.48 3.53
C LEU A 69 -6.06 5.48 4.68
N PRO A 70 -5.34 5.33 5.79
CA PRO A 70 -5.41 6.27 6.90
C PRO A 70 -4.98 7.65 6.39
N GLN A 71 -5.96 8.54 6.24
CA GLN A 71 -5.71 9.92 5.81
C GLN A 71 -4.89 10.61 6.91
N PRO A 72 -3.88 11.43 6.57
CA PRO A 72 -3.30 12.32 7.57
C PRO A 72 -4.44 13.13 8.18
N PRO A 73 -4.44 13.37 9.51
CA PRO A 73 -5.53 14.08 10.15
C PRO A 73 -5.80 15.37 9.38
N PRO A 74 -7.07 15.68 9.04
CA PRO A 74 -7.39 16.88 8.29
C PRO A 74 -6.72 18.06 9.00
N PRO A 75 -6.11 19.02 8.28
CA PRO A 75 -5.65 20.24 8.90
C PRO A 75 -6.87 20.81 9.61
N GLY A 76 -6.86 20.74 10.94
CA GLY A 76 -8.00 21.11 11.76
C GLY A 76 -8.46 22.50 11.35
N PRO A 77 -9.77 22.79 11.37
CA PRO A 77 -10.27 24.09 10.96
C PRO A 77 -9.57 25.14 11.82
N GLY A 78 -8.56 25.80 11.23
CA GLY A 78 -7.90 26.95 11.79
C GLY A 78 -8.96 28.02 11.88
N ASN A 79 -9.56 28.11 13.06
CA ASN A 79 -10.63 29.03 13.40
C ASN A 79 -10.23 30.43 12.90
N PRO A 80 -10.99 31.08 11.99
CA PRO A 80 -10.64 32.41 11.53
C PRO A 80 -10.69 33.33 12.75
N ILE A 81 -9.56 33.93 13.10
CA ILE A 81 -9.48 34.90 14.20
C ILE A 81 -10.25 36.15 13.72
N PRO A 82 -11.38 36.54 14.32
CA PRO A 82 -12.00 37.81 14.02
C PRO A 82 -11.30 38.86 14.88
N ILE A 83 -10.45 39.69 14.27
CA ILE A 83 -9.99 40.91 14.92
C ILE A 83 -10.73 42.07 14.26
N ALA A 84 -11.66 42.59 15.04
CA ALA A 84 -12.49 43.75 14.79
C ALA A 84 -11.72 45.08 14.96
N ALA A 85 -12.35 46.13 14.43
CA ALA A 85 -12.14 47.58 14.62
C ALA A 85 -11.15 48.28 13.66
#